data_AF-A0A949NCH5-F1
#
_entry.id   AF-A0A949NCH5-F1
#
_cell.length_a   1.000
_cell.length_b   1.000
_cell.length_c   1.000
_cell.angle_alpha   90.00
_cell.angle_beta   90.00
_cell.angle_gamma   90.00
#
_symmetry.space_group_name_H-M   'P 1'
#
loop_
_entity.id
_entity.type
_entity.pdbx_description
1 polymer ?
#
loop_
_entity_poly.entity_id
_entity_poly.type
_entity_poly.pdbx_seq_one_letter_code
_entity_poly.pdbx_strand_id
1 'polypeptide(L)'
;MSVSIGSEVGKLEAVVIHSPGSEIESMTPKTAHEVLYNDIIPIPVVRDEHLRLKQFLSGLCEVHEISDLVAQALEVDTAREQLVRRVCDAYWCRDRERELLDLPPPVLAATLIGGLPARNDSVTSYISRQQYDIPPLPNLYFMRDSSVVIRDKVVIGAMAYDVRSNEALLMKAAFGFSPTLASGGIVFDGSDSPQYSPVNRRPGPALRLEGGDVLVLRPDLLMVGISERTSSTAIDVLVTRIADAWPEPVRVIAVVLPEERSTIHLDMIFTMIDREAALIYEPYVTGAGRREVLSIELSAGQDPRIIPEEGIIPALGRAGISLETVPCGGADDVVRQREQWLSGNNVFAFAPGKIIGYDCNEATVGALDSAGFAIRPIEGFIEGDDRADRYERLFVAMPGINLARGGGGPRCMTLPIRRAPLSS
;
A
#
# COMPACT_ATOMS: atom_id res chain seq x y z
N MET A 1 -9.20 -15.75 -10.04
CA MET A 1 -10.03 -14.54 -9.97
C MET A 1 -9.43 -13.45 -10.84
N SER A 2 -10.22 -12.77 -11.66
CA SER A 2 -9.78 -11.56 -12.37
C SER A 2 -9.61 -10.39 -11.41
N VAL A 3 -8.45 -9.72 -11.44
CA VAL A 3 -8.23 -8.49 -10.69
C VAL A 3 -8.88 -7.31 -11.43
N SER A 4 -9.51 -6.39 -10.70
CA SER A 4 -10.11 -5.19 -11.28
C SER A 4 -10.34 -4.09 -10.24
N ILE A 5 -9.62 -2.97 -10.36
CA ILE A 5 -9.82 -1.79 -9.51
C ILE A 5 -10.06 -0.55 -10.37
N GLY A 6 -11.30 -0.04 -10.33
CA GLY A 6 -11.69 1.19 -11.02
C GLY A 6 -12.02 2.36 -10.09
N SER A 7 -11.95 2.18 -8.77
CA SER A 7 -12.19 3.24 -7.78
C SER A 7 -11.64 2.84 -6.39
N GLU A 8 -11.38 3.81 -5.52
CA GLU A 8 -11.01 3.57 -4.11
C GLU A 8 -12.20 3.08 -3.27
N VAL A 9 -13.43 3.43 -3.64
CA VAL A 9 -14.63 3.28 -2.80
C VAL A 9 -15.63 2.24 -3.31
N GLY A 10 -15.47 1.71 -4.52
CA GLY A 10 -16.33 0.64 -5.03
C GLY A 10 -16.41 -0.55 -4.07
N LYS A 11 -17.56 -1.22 -4.03
CA LYS A 11 -17.79 -2.34 -3.09
C LYS A 11 -16.67 -3.36 -3.24
N LEU A 12 -15.98 -3.65 -2.14
CA LEU A 12 -14.87 -4.59 -2.10
C LEU A 12 -15.38 -6.01 -2.37
N GLU A 13 -14.75 -6.70 -3.31
CA GLU A 13 -15.06 -8.09 -3.67
C GLU A 13 -13.90 -9.02 -3.30
N ALA A 14 -12.66 -8.54 -3.41
CA ALA A 14 -11.49 -9.28 -2.95
C ALA A 14 -10.31 -8.38 -2.54
N VAL A 15 -9.57 -8.82 -1.53
CA VAL A 15 -8.43 -8.11 -0.95
C VAL A 15 -7.30 -9.09 -0.60
N VAL A 16 -6.06 -8.63 -0.78
CA VAL A 16 -4.88 -9.31 -0.26
C VAL A 16 -4.43 -8.63 1.03
N ILE A 17 -4.14 -9.43 2.04
CA ILE A 17 -3.57 -9.04 3.32
C ILE A 17 -2.32 -9.88 3.60
N HIS A 18 -1.57 -9.52 4.65
CA HIS A 18 -0.52 -10.37 5.20
C HIS A 18 -0.62 -10.40 6.72
N SER A 19 -0.91 -11.56 7.28
CA SER A 19 -0.96 -11.75 8.72
C SER A 19 0.44 -11.61 9.36
N PRO A 20 0.63 -10.68 10.32
CA PRO A 20 1.89 -10.48 11.03
C PRO A 20 2.50 -11.76 11.61
N GLY A 21 3.70 -12.14 11.14
CA GLY A 21 4.42 -13.37 11.49
C GLY A 21 5.65 -13.14 12.36
N SER A 22 6.66 -14.00 12.26
CA SER A 22 7.91 -13.92 13.03
C SER A 22 8.85 -12.83 12.51
N GLU A 23 8.64 -12.35 11.29
CA GLU A 23 9.41 -11.26 10.65
C GLU A 23 9.34 -9.93 11.40
N ILE A 24 8.34 -9.75 12.27
CA ILE A 24 8.26 -8.59 13.17
C ILE A 24 9.15 -8.79 14.42
N GLU A 25 9.41 -10.03 14.88
CA GLU A 25 10.17 -10.32 16.12
C GLU A 25 11.65 -10.03 15.96
N SER A 26 12.14 -10.13 14.73
CA SER A 26 13.51 -9.83 14.34
C SER A 26 13.89 -8.36 14.48
N MET A 27 12.93 -7.47 14.75
CA MET A 27 13.21 -6.06 14.98
C MET A 27 13.75 -5.84 16.40
N THR A 28 14.92 -5.20 16.49
CA THR A 28 15.53 -4.77 17.74
C THR A 28 15.50 -3.25 17.85
N PRO A 29 15.66 -2.64 19.03
CA PRO A 29 15.75 -1.17 19.15
C PRO A 29 16.85 -0.54 18.31
N LYS A 30 17.91 -1.31 18.00
CA LYS A 30 19.00 -0.84 17.16
C LYS A 30 18.68 -0.89 15.68
N THR A 31 17.84 -1.83 15.25
CA THR A 31 17.52 -2.10 13.84
C THR A 31 16.16 -1.53 13.42
N ALA A 32 15.29 -1.11 14.35
CA ALA A 32 13.94 -0.61 14.07
C ALA A 32 13.92 0.55 13.05
N HIS A 33 14.84 1.51 13.17
CA HIS A 33 14.96 2.61 12.21
C HIS A 33 15.48 2.17 10.83
N GLU A 34 16.31 1.12 10.79
CA GLU A 34 16.87 0.57 9.55
C GLU A 34 15.81 -0.19 8.74
N VAL A 35 14.78 -0.71 9.43
CA VAL A 35 13.64 -1.40 8.82
C VAL A 35 12.38 -0.52 8.79
N LEU A 36 12.53 0.80 8.93
CA LEU A 36 11.46 1.80 8.76
C LEU A 36 10.28 1.69 9.74
N TYR A 37 10.53 1.16 10.93
CA TYR A 37 9.50 0.96 11.95
C TYR A 37 9.57 2.05 13.04
N ASN A 38 8.42 2.59 13.43
CA ASN A 38 8.34 3.74 14.32
C ASN A 38 8.48 3.39 15.82
N ASP A 39 8.10 2.16 16.22
CA ASP A 39 8.09 1.76 17.63
C ASP A 39 8.17 0.23 17.79
N ILE A 40 8.72 -0.31 18.88
CA ILE A 40 8.74 -1.76 19.08
C ILE A 40 7.48 -2.20 19.80
N ILE A 41 6.68 -2.99 19.11
CA ILE A 41 5.36 -3.40 19.58
C ILE A 41 5.35 -4.91 19.82
N PRO A 42 4.85 -5.38 20.98
CA PRO A 42 4.69 -6.80 21.22
C PRO A 42 3.79 -7.45 20.15
N ILE A 43 4.32 -8.45 19.46
CA ILE A 43 3.60 -9.15 18.39
C ILE A 43 2.23 -9.69 18.79
N PRO A 44 2.03 -10.28 19.99
CA PRO A 44 0.70 -10.77 20.35
C PRO A 44 -0.36 -9.68 20.22
N VAL A 45 -0.02 -8.42 20.49
CA VAL A 45 -0.92 -7.27 20.37
C VAL A 45 -1.13 -6.89 18.91
N VAL A 46 -0.06 -6.79 18.12
CA VAL A 46 -0.15 -6.51 16.66
C VAL A 46 -1.00 -7.56 15.95
N ARG A 47 -0.80 -8.84 16.28
CA ARG A 47 -1.56 -9.97 15.73
C ARG A 47 -3.03 -9.89 16.13
N ASP A 48 -3.33 -9.59 17.39
CA ASP A 48 -4.71 -9.50 17.88
C ASP A 48 -5.48 -8.34 17.21
N GLU A 49 -4.87 -7.16 17.10
CA GLU A 49 -5.47 -6.04 16.37
C GLU A 49 -5.64 -6.37 14.88
N HIS A 50 -4.60 -6.88 14.21
CA HIS A 50 -4.69 -7.24 12.78
C HIS A 50 -5.71 -8.37 12.52
N LEU A 51 -5.85 -9.32 13.45
CA LEU A 51 -6.83 -10.40 13.34
C LEU A 51 -8.26 -9.86 13.29
N ARG A 52 -8.59 -8.80 14.04
CA ARG A 52 -9.90 -8.15 13.95
C ARG A 52 -10.17 -7.60 12.55
N LEU A 53 -9.20 -6.92 11.95
CA LEU A 53 -9.30 -6.44 10.57
C LEU A 53 -9.53 -7.60 9.59
N LYS A 54 -8.74 -8.68 9.72
CA LYS A 54 -8.89 -9.87 8.88
C LYS A 54 -10.26 -10.52 9.03
N GLN A 55 -10.77 -10.69 10.25
CA GLN A 55 -12.08 -11.26 10.52
C GLN A 55 -13.20 -10.41 9.93
N PHE A 56 -13.13 -9.10 10.12
CA PHE A 56 -14.07 -8.15 9.54
C PHE A 56 -14.09 -8.22 8.01
N LEU A 57 -12.92 -8.17 7.36
CA LEU A 57 -12.82 -8.28 5.90
C LEU A 57 -13.31 -9.63 5.38
N SER A 58 -13.03 -10.72 6.11
CA SER A 58 -13.48 -12.08 5.76
C SER A 58 -15.00 -12.22 5.81
N GLY A 59 -15.69 -11.40 6.63
CA GLY A 59 -17.15 -11.31 6.63
C GLY A 59 -17.73 -10.49 5.47
N LEU A 60 -16.90 -9.74 4.74
CA LEU A 60 -17.32 -8.80 3.69
C LEU A 60 -16.95 -9.23 2.27
N CYS A 61 -15.77 -9.81 2.08
CA CYS A 61 -15.20 -10.10 0.76
C CYS A 61 -14.27 -11.33 0.80
N GLU A 62 -13.77 -11.75 -0.37
CA GLU A 62 -12.72 -12.77 -0.44
C GLU A 62 -11.39 -12.20 0.07
N VAL A 63 -10.77 -12.88 1.02
CA VAL A 63 -9.50 -12.46 1.64
C VAL A 63 -8.42 -13.46 1.28
N HIS A 64 -7.33 -12.98 0.69
CA HIS A 64 -6.15 -13.78 0.36
C HIS A 64 -4.96 -13.37 1.22
N GLU A 65 -4.18 -14.35 1.67
CA GLU A 65 -2.88 -14.10 2.28
C GLU A 65 -1.81 -14.07 1.20
N ILE A 66 -0.93 -13.06 1.23
CA ILE A 66 0.19 -13.00 0.27
C ILE A 66 1.10 -14.23 0.37
N SER A 67 1.30 -14.78 1.57
CA SER A 67 2.11 -15.97 1.79
C SER A 67 1.58 -17.18 1.02
N ASP A 68 0.26 -17.37 0.99
CA ASP A 68 -0.40 -18.42 0.21
C ASP A 68 -0.27 -18.17 -1.30
N LEU A 69 -0.48 -16.93 -1.75
CA LEU A 69 -0.35 -16.56 -3.15
C LEU A 69 1.07 -16.75 -3.68
N VAL A 70 2.08 -16.41 -2.88
CA VAL A 70 3.50 -16.63 -3.17
C VAL A 70 3.81 -18.12 -3.17
N ALA A 71 3.32 -18.88 -2.19
CA ALA A 71 3.53 -20.33 -2.15
C ALA A 71 2.98 -21.01 -3.42
N GLN A 72 1.81 -20.60 -3.90
CA GLN A 72 1.24 -21.10 -5.15
C GLN A 72 2.09 -20.68 -6.37
N ALA A 73 2.56 -19.44 -6.42
CA ALA A 73 3.46 -18.99 -7.50
C ALA A 73 4.77 -19.81 -7.54
N LEU A 74 5.29 -20.19 -6.37
CA LEU A 74 6.51 -21.01 -6.23
C LEU A 74 6.32 -22.49 -6.61
N GLU A 75 5.10 -22.95 -6.90
CA GLU A 75 4.87 -24.24 -7.53
C GLU A 75 5.26 -24.24 -9.02
N VAL A 76 5.39 -23.06 -9.63
CA VAL A 76 5.88 -22.89 -11.00
C VAL A 76 7.41 -22.80 -10.98
N ASP A 77 8.09 -23.83 -11.50
CA ASP A 77 9.56 -23.93 -11.48
C ASP A 77 10.27 -22.67 -11.99
N THR A 78 9.78 -22.09 -13.09
CA THR A 78 10.38 -20.88 -13.66
C THR A 78 10.25 -19.66 -12.75
N ALA A 79 9.10 -19.48 -12.09
CA ALA A 79 8.86 -18.40 -11.13
C ALA A 79 9.76 -18.58 -9.90
N ARG A 80 9.83 -19.82 -9.42
CA ARG A 80 10.64 -20.23 -8.29
C ARG A 80 12.13 -19.94 -8.52
N GLU A 81 12.67 -20.40 -9.65
CA GLU A 81 14.06 -20.16 -10.02
C GLU A 81 14.35 -18.66 -10.16
N GLN A 82 13.47 -17.91 -10.82
CA GLN A 82 13.66 -16.47 -11.01
C GLN A 82 13.67 -15.71 -9.68
N LEU A 83 12.72 -16.00 -8.80
CA LEU A 83 12.59 -15.33 -7.50
C LEU A 83 13.79 -15.63 -6.60
N VAL A 84 14.13 -16.92 -6.42
CA VAL A 84 15.28 -17.32 -5.59
C VAL A 84 16.57 -16.71 -6.14
N ARG A 85 16.77 -16.78 -7.46
CA ARG A 85 17.95 -16.22 -8.12
C ARG A 85 18.08 -14.71 -7.87
N ARG A 86 16.97 -13.98 -7.95
CA ARG A 86 16.96 -12.51 -7.76
C ARG A 86 17.21 -12.13 -6.30
N VAL A 87 16.62 -12.85 -5.36
CA VAL A 87 16.84 -12.62 -3.92
C VAL A 87 18.29 -12.95 -3.54
N CYS A 88 18.83 -14.08 -4.02
CA CYS A 88 20.23 -14.45 -3.76
C CYS A 88 21.23 -13.42 -4.32
N ASP A 89 20.96 -12.81 -5.48
CA ASP A 89 21.76 -11.69 -5.99
C ASP A 89 21.69 -10.47 -5.09
N ALA A 90 20.50 -10.12 -4.60
CA ALA A 90 20.28 -8.92 -3.80
C ALA A 90 21.01 -8.97 -2.45
N TYR A 91 21.19 -10.17 -1.87
CA TYR A 91 21.85 -10.34 -0.56
C TYR A 91 23.19 -11.09 -0.62
N TRP A 92 23.74 -11.28 -1.83
CA TRP A 92 25.02 -11.97 -2.03
C TRP A 92 25.11 -13.38 -1.40
N CYS A 93 23.99 -14.11 -1.35
CA CYS A 93 23.89 -15.46 -0.77
C CYS A 93 23.69 -16.54 -1.83
N ARG A 94 24.43 -16.43 -2.95
CA ARG A 94 24.38 -17.34 -4.11
C ARG A 94 24.67 -18.80 -3.76
N ASP A 95 25.50 -19.04 -2.77
CA ASP A 95 25.83 -20.36 -2.24
C ASP A 95 24.64 -21.05 -1.56
N ARG A 96 23.60 -20.29 -1.17
CA ARG A 96 22.35 -20.80 -0.57
C ARG A 96 21.26 -21.12 -1.62
N GLU A 97 21.46 -20.81 -2.91
CA GLU A 97 20.43 -20.94 -3.95
C GLU A 97 19.86 -22.36 -4.05
N ARG A 98 20.73 -23.38 -4.07
CA ARG A 98 20.28 -24.78 -4.14
C ARG A 98 19.47 -25.21 -2.92
N GLU A 99 19.89 -24.78 -1.72
CA GLU A 99 19.16 -25.07 -0.48
C GLU A 99 17.74 -24.49 -0.55
N LEU A 100 17.60 -23.25 -1.01
CA LEU A 100 16.29 -22.60 -1.17
C LEU A 100 15.43 -23.28 -2.25
N LEU A 101 16.04 -23.72 -3.35
CA LEU A 101 15.36 -24.47 -4.42
C LEU A 101 14.95 -25.89 -4.02
N ASP A 102 15.54 -26.46 -2.96
CA ASP A 102 15.15 -27.78 -2.45
C ASP A 102 14.00 -27.71 -1.43
N LEU A 103 13.65 -26.52 -0.91
CA LEU A 103 12.55 -26.36 0.06
C LEU A 103 11.16 -26.67 -0.53
N PRO A 104 10.15 -27.09 0.25
CA PRO A 104 8.77 -27.06 -0.23
C PRO A 104 8.29 -25.62 -0.49
N PRO A 105 7.43 -25.35 -1.50
CA PRO A 105 6.98 -23.98 -1.83
C PRO A 105 6.43 -23.17 -0.64
N PRO A 106 5.59 -23.72 0.26
CA PRO A 106 5.13 -22.98 1.44
C PRO A 106 6.25 -22.64 2.42
N VAL A 107 7.25 -23.52 2.56
CA VAL A 107 8.42 -23.30 3.44
C VAL A 107 9.36 -22.28 2.83
N LEU A 108 9.52 -22.28 1.49
CA LEU A 108 10.29 -21.27 0.78
C LEU A 108 9.61 -19.90 0.92
N ALA A 109 8.30 -19.79 0.72
CA ALA A 109 7.55 -18.55 0.94
C ALA A 109 7.75 -18.02 2.37
N ALA A 110 7.56 -18.89 3.37
CA ALA A 110 7.78 -18.52 4.78
C ALA A 110 9.23 -18.09 5.06
N THR A 111 10.23 -18.74 4.45
CA THR A 111 11.65 -18.37 4.58
C THR A 111 11.94 -17.01 3.94
N LEU A 112 11.37 -16.72 2.77
CA LEU A 112 11.58 -15.44 2.08
C LEU A 112 10.90 -14.26 2.81
N ILE A 113 9.84 -14.53 3.58
CA ILE A 113 9.14 -13.53 4.40
C ILE A 113 9.79 -13.38 5.78
N GLY A 114 10.01 -14.50 6.47
CA GLY A 114 10.55 -14.59 7.83
C GLY A 114 12.07 -14.42 7.93
N GLY A 115 12.75 -14.39 6.80
CA GLY A 115 14.20 -14.28 6.70
C GLY A 115 14.92 -15.64 6.75
N LEU A 116 16.09 -15.69 6.09
CA LEU A 116 17.02 -16.80 6.11
C LEU A 116 18.15 -16.50 7.11
N PRO A 117 18.28 -17.25 8.21
CA PRO A 117 19.35 -17.04 9.18
C PRO A 117 20.75 -17.18 8.56
N ALA A 118 21.66 -16.33 9.01
CA ALA A 118 23.04 -16.33 8.56
C ALA A 118 23.79 -17.58 9.07
N ARG A 119 24.70 -18.10 8.23
CA ARG A 119 25.66 -19.13 8.66
C ARG A 119 26.87 -18.47 9.31
N ASN A 120 27.38 -19.11 10.36
CA ASN A 120 28.67 -18.76 10.98
C ASN A 120 29.72 -19.78 10.57
N ASP A 121 30.05 -19.84 9.28
CA ASP A 121 30.97 -20.82 8.69
C ASP A 121 32.24 -20.20 8.09
N SER A 122 32.37 -18.87 8.12
CA SER A 122 33.53 -18.13 7.65
C SER A 122 33.98 -17.06 8.64
N VAL A 123 35.27 -16.70 8.62
CA VAL A 123 35.81 -15.60 9.45
C VAL A 123 35.00 -14.31 9.22
N THR A 124 34.60 -14.02 7.97
CA THR A 124 33.76 -12.88 7.62
C THR A 124 32.42 -12.92 8.37
N SER A 125 31.70 -14.05 8.33
CA SER A 125 30.41 -14.19 9.03
C SER A 125 30.53 -14.07 10.56
N TYR A 126 31.58 -14.66 11.15
CA TYR A 126 31.85 -14.55 12.59
C TYR A 126 32.14 -13.11 13.03
N ILE A 127 32.83 -12.33 12.18
CA ILE A 127 33.17 -10.94 12.48
C ILE A 127 31.99 -10.00 12.20
N SER A 128 31.25 -10.20 11.10
CA SER A 128 30.14 -9.33 10.72
C SER A 128 29.00 -9.37 11.73
N ARG A 129 28.85 -10.50 12.45
CA ARG A 129 27.73 -10.74 13.39
C ARG A 129 26.36 -10.55 12.73
N GLN A 130 26.32 -10.77 11.41
CA GLN A 130 25.10 -10.73 10.63
C GLN A 130 24.16 -11.82 11.13
N GLN A 131 22.89 -11.47 11.35
CA GLN A 131 21.90 -12.41 11.86
C GLN A 131 21.20 -13.17 10.73
N TYR A 132 21.11 -12.56 9.54
CA TYR A 132 20.34 -13.06 8.41
C TYR A 132 21.10 -12.93 7.09
N ASP A 133 21.17 -14.01 6.31
CA ASP A 133 21.62 -13.97 4.91
C ASP A 133 20.53 -13.42 3.99
N ILE A 134 19.25 -13.54 4.37
CA ILE A 134 18.12 -12.84 3.76
C ILE A 134 17.32 -12.23 4.91
N PRO A 135 17.20 -10.90 5.01
CA PRO A 135 16.50 -10.27 6.12
C PRO A 135 14.99 -10.55 6.08
N PRO A 136 14.35 -10.58 7.25
CA PRO A 136 12.89 -10.63 7.37
C PRO A 136 12.22 -9.36 6.83
N LEU A 137 10.93 -9.46 6.49
CA LEU A 137 10.13 -8.38 5.90
C LEU A 137 9.07 -7.84 6.87
N PRO A 138 9.47 -7.07 7.92
CA PRO A 138 8.53 -6.62 8.96
C PRO A 138 7.44 -5.69 8.44
N ASN A 139 7.63 -5.02 7.30
CA ASN A 139 6.65 -4.12 6.70
C ASN A 139 5.70 -4.82 5.72
N LEU A 140 5.82 -6.13 5.50
CA LEU A 140 5.00 -6.85 4.51
C LEU A 140 3.50 -6.79 4.82
N TYR A 141 3.12 -6.62 6.09
CA TYR A 141 1.72 -6.42 6.47
C TYR A 141 1.14 -5.08 5.98
N PHE A 142 1.98 -4.11 5.59
CA PHE A 142 1.58 -2.94 4.83
C PHE A 142 1.50 -3.25 3.33
N MET A 143 0.51 -4.07 2.99
CA MET A 143 0.27 -4.59 1.64
C MET A 143 0.09 -3.53 0.55
N ARG A 144 -0.22 -2.28 0.95
CA ARG A 144 -0.46 -1.16 0.03
C ARG A 144 0.76 -0.76 -0.77
N ASP A 145 1.96 -0.84 -0.20
CA ASP A 145 3.09 -0.08 -0.74
C ASP A 145 3.77 -0.79 -1.91
N SER A 146 3.90 -2.11 -1.82
CA SER A 146 4.66 -2.92 -2.79
C SER A 146 3.92 -3.20 -4.09
N SER A 147 2.60 -2.98 -4.15
CA SER A 147 1.82 -3.17 -5.37
C SER A 147 0.49 -2.42 -5.35
N VAL A 148 -0.01 -2.07 -6.53
CA VAL A 148 -1.33 -1.48 -6.74
C VAL A 148 -1.97 -2.09 -7.98
N VAL A 149 -3.28 -2.32 -7.94
CA VAL A 149 -4.06 -2.71 -9.13
C VAL A 149 -4.72 -1.47 -9.71
N ILE A 150 -4.57 -1.26 -11.02
CA ILE A 150 -5.21 -0.18 -11.77
C ILE A 150 -5.94 -0.81 -12.95
N ARG A 151 -7.27 -0.64 -13.00
CA ARG A 151 -8.15 -1.40 -13.88
C ARG A 151 -7.82 -2.88 -13.73
N ASP A 152 -7.45 -3.57 -14.81
CA ASP A 152 -7.09 -4.98 -14.86
C ASP A 152 -5.59 -5.27 -14.72
N LYS A 153 -4.73 -4.25 -14.64
CA LYS A 153 -3.26 -4.40 -14.63
C LYS A 153 -2.67 -4.07 -13.27
N VAL A 154 -1.42 -4.51 -13.08
CA VAL A 154 -0.71 -4.41 -11.81
C VAL A 154 0.49 -3.48 -11.94
N VAL A 155 0.66 -2.63 -10.94
CA VAL A 155 1.88 -1.88 -10.66
C VAL A 155 2.64 -2.65 -9.58
N ILE A 156 3.89 -3.01 -9.87
CA ILE A 156 4.84 -3.53 -8.89
C ILE A 156 5.75 -2.38 -8.45
N GLY A 157 5.81 -2.13 -7.15
CA GLY A 157 6.48 -0.97 -6.58
C GLY A 157 7.98 -0.92 -6.89
N ALA A 158 8.49 0.30 -7.06
CA ALA A 158 9.92 0.59 -7.00
C ALA A 158 10.20 1.21 -5.63
N MET A 159 10.30 0.37 -4.60
CA MET A 159 10.52 0.78 -3.21
C MET A 159 11.68 1.78 -3.05
N ALA A 160 11.50 2.77 -2.19
CA ALA A 160 12.54 3.79 -1.98
C ALA A 160 13.77 3.28 -1.21
N TYR A 161 13.56 2.25 -0.38
CA TYR A 161 14.59 1.64 0.45
C TYR A 161 14.75 0.16 0.07
N ASP A 162 16.01 -0.25 -0.14
CA ASP A 162 16.36 -1.59 -0.61
C ASP A 162 15.84 -2.71 0.29
N VAL A 163 15.69 -2.46 1.60
CA VAL A 163 15.15 -3.43 2.56
C VAL A 163 13.73 -3.90 2.20
N ARG A 164 12.96 -3.09 1.48
CA ARG A 164 11.59 -3.43 1.04
C ARG A 164 11.53 -3.98 -0.38
N SER A 165 12.63 -3.97 -1.13
CA SER A 165 12.63 -4.39 -2.54
C SER A 165 12.18 -5.84 -2.73
N ASN A 166 12.45 -6.71 -1.74
CA ASN A 166 11.95 -8.08 -1.70
C ASN A 166 10.43 -8.17 -1.64
N GLU A 167 9.75 -7.24 -0.96
CA GLU A 167 8.28 -7.21 -0.91
C GLU A 167 7.73 -7.11 -2.35
N ALA A 168 8.31 -6.23 -3.17
CA ALA A 168 7.93 -6.07 -4.58
C ALA A 168 8.21 -7.33 -5.42
N LEU A 169 9.31 -8.06 -5.14
CA LEU A 169 9.59 -9.34 -5.81
C LEU A 169 8.54 -10.41 -5.47
N LEU A 170 8.09 -10.47 -4.21
CA LEU A 170 7.01 -11.37 -3.79
C LEU A 170 5.70 -11.01 -4.50
N MET A 171 5.36 -9.72 -4.60
CA MET A 171 4.17 -9.28 -5.35
C MET A 171 4.25 -9.65 -6.83
N LYS A 172 5.41 -9.45 -7.46
CA LYS A 172 5.63 -9.83 -8.86
C LYS A 172 5.43 -11.34 -9.07
N ALA A 173 5.96 -12.17 -8.18
CA ALA A 173 5.75 -13.61 -8.25
C ALA A 173 4.26 -13.96 -8.10
N ALA A 174 3.58 -13.40 -7.10
CA ALA A 174 2.16 -13.65 -6.84
C ALA A 174 1.28 -13.25 -8.05
N PHE A 175 1.39 -12.02 -8.55
CA PHE A 175 0.56 -11.54 -9.67
C PHE A 175 0.94 -12.13 -11.03
N GLY A 176 2.19 -12.58 -11.19
CA GLY A 176 2.69 -13.17 -12.43
C GLY A 176 2.41 -14.66 -12.58
N PHE A 177 2.35 -15.41 -11.47
CA PHE A 177 2.38 -16.88 -11.51
C PHE A 177 1.39 -17.59 -10.59
N SER A 178 0.74 -16.90 -9.63
CA SER A 178 -0.32 -17.55 -8.83
C SER A 178 -1.53 -17.88 -9.72
N PRO A 179 -2.02 -19.14 -9.74
CA PRO A 179 -3.23 -19.50 -10.48
C PRO A 179 -4.49 -18.84 -9.91
N THR A 180 -4.44 -18.37 -8.66
CA THR A 180 -5.53 -17.66 -8.01
C THR A 180 -5.76 -16.27 -8.63
N LEU A 181 -4.70 -15.62 -9.14
CA LEU A 181 -4.78 -14.26 -9.67
C LEU A 181 -4.70 -14.26 -11.19
N ALA A 182 -5.70 -13.68 -11.84
CA ALA A 182 -5.69 -13.40 -13.27
C ALA A 182 -5.59 -11.89 -13.48
N SER A 183 -4.40 -11.40 -13.82
CA SER A 183 -4.17 -10.00 -14.17
C SER A 183 -4.04 -9.81 -15.68
N GLY A 184 -4.35 -8.61 -16.16
CA GLY A 184 -4.08 -8.16 -17.53
C GLY A 184 -2.60 -7.88 -17.79
N GLY A 185 -1.69 -8.31 -16.91
CA GLY A 185 -0.26 -8.08 -16.94
C GLY A 185 0.21 -6.96 -16.02
N ILE A 186 1.54 -6.81 -15.96
CA ILE A 186 2.21 -5.77 -15.18
C ILE A 186 2.41 -4.53 -16.07
N VAL A 187 1.81 -3.40 -15.69
CA VAL A 187 1.91 -2.13 -16.43
C VAL A 187 3.18 -1.37 -16.04
N PHE A 188 3.61 -1.49 -14.78
CA PHE A 188 4.84 -0.90 -14.27
C PHE A 188 5.54 -1.93 -13.38
N ASP A 189 6.81 -2.21 -13.67
CA ASP A 189 7.63 -3.14 -12.90
C ASP A 189 8.85 -2.43 -12.29
N GLY A 190 8.71 -2.07 -11.02
CA GLY A 190 9.78 -1.46 -10.24
C GLY A 190 10.79 -2.45 -9.65
N SER A 191 10.49 -3.75 -9.64
CA SER A 191 11.29 -4.77 -8.93
C SER A 191 12.66 -5.03 -9.58
N ASP A 192 12.77 -4.73 -10.87
CA ASP A 192 14.02 -4.82 -11.64
C ASP A 192 14.68 -3.44 -11.86
N SER A 193 14.32 -2.44 -11.05
CA SER A 193 14.93 -1.12 -11.12
C SER A 193 16.47 -1.21 -11.01
N PRO A 194 17.23 -0.53 -11.90
CA PRO A 194 18.70 -0.52 -11.85
C PRO A 194 19.25 -0.03 -10.50
N GLN A 195 18.45 0.66 -9.69
CA GLN A 195 18.84 1.12 -8.36
C GLN A 195 19.19 -0.04 -7.41
N TYR A 196 18.58 -1.22 -7.61
CA TYR A 196 18.83 -2.42 -6.81
C TYR A 196 19.98 -3.28 -7.34
N SER A 197 20.62 -2.88 -8.44
CA SER A 197 21.73 -3.63 -9.00
C SER A 197 23.05 -2.98 -8.60
N PRO A 198 23.89 -3.63 -7.79
CA PRO A 198 25.21 -3.10 -7.43
C PRO A 198 26.10 -2.87 -8.66
N VAL A 199 25.91 -3.68 -9.71
CA VAL A 199 26.71 -3.69 -10.93
C VAL A 199 26.10 -2.81 -12.03
N ASN A 200 24.76 -2.70 -12.07
CA ASN A 200 24.05 -1.90 -13.08
C ASN A 200 23.51 -0.58 -12.53
N ARG A 201 23.96 -0.12 -11.36
CA ARG A 201 23.59 1.18 -10.81
C ARG A 201 24.10 2.28 -11.73
N ARG A 202 23.22 2.78 -12.59
CA ARG A 202 23.54 3.89 -13.50
C ARG A 202 23.40 5.22 -12.77
N PRO A 203 24.28 6.20 -13.02
CA PRO A 203 24.02 7.57 -12.63
C PRO A 203 22.75 8.07 -13.35
N GLY A 204 21.77 8.52 -12.58
CA GLY A 204 20.46 8.97 -13.08
C GLY A 204 19.48 9.19 -11.91
N PRO A 205 18.33 9.84 -12.15
CA PRO A 205 17.31 10.02 -11.13
C PRO A 205 16.79 8.64 -10.66
N ALA A 206 16.63 8.49 -9.35
CA ALA A 206 16.11 7.25 -8.76
C ALA A 206 14.66 7.02 -9.22
N LEU A 207 14.36 5.81 -9.67
CA LEU A 207 13.01 5.39 -10.07
C LEU A 207 12.33 4.80 -8.85
N ARG A 208 11.50 5.59 -8.16
CA ARG A 208 10.82 5.15 -6.94
C ARG A 208 9.32 5.35 -7.08
N LEU A 209 8.53 4.36 -6.70
CA LEU A 209 7.07 4.38 -6.76
C LEU A 209 6.51 3.39 -5.74
N GLU A 210 5.81 3.91 -4.74
CA GLU A 210 5.14 3.10 -3.71
C GLU A 210 3.62 3.32 -3.79
N GLY A 211 2.86 2.27 -3.50
CA GLY A 211 1.41 2.26 -3.71
C GLY A 211 0.60 3.15 -2.77
N GLY A 212 1.15 3.58 -1.64
CA GLY A 212 0.55 4.62 -0.79
C GLY A 212 0.34 5.94 -1.54
N ASP A 213 1.17 6.21 -2.55
CA ASP A 213 1.05 7.40 -3.39
C ASP A 213 0.06 7.25 -4.54
N VAL A 214 -0.47 6.05 -4.83
CA VAL A 214 -1.34 5.83 -5.99
C VAL A 214 -2.78 5.59 -5.54
N LEU A 215 -3.67 6.50 -5.94
CA LEU A 215 -5.11 6.40 -5.71
C LEU A 215 -5.85 6.27 -7.05
N VAL A 216 -6.71 5.26 -7.16
CA VAL A 216 -7.58 5.07 -8.34
C VAL A 216 -8.93 5.72 -8.05
N LEU A 217 -9.18 6.93 -8.56
CA LEU A 217 -10.42 7.65 -8.25
C LEU A 217 -11.57 7.20 -9.15
N ARG A 218 -11.30 7.07 -10.45
CA ARG A 218 -12.20 6.53 -11.48
C ARG A 218 -11.34 5.74 -12.50
N PRO A 219 -11.94 4.93 -13.40
CA PRO A 219 -11.15 4.21 -14.40
C PRO A 219 -10.30 5.13 -15.28
N ASP A 220 -10.72 6.38 -15.49
CA ASP A 220 -10.05 7.41 -16.30
C ASP A 220 -9.30 8.46 -15.45
N LEU A 221 -9.28 8.34 -14.13
CA LEU A 221 -8.72 9.37 -13.23
C LEU A 221 -7.91 8.75 -12.09
N LEU A 222 -6.62 9.04 -12.07
CA LEU A 222 -5.71 8.68 -11.00
C LEU A 222 -5.26 9.92 -10.23
N MET A 223 -4.90 9.73 -8.97
CA MET A 223 -4.13 10.71 -8.21
C MET A 223 -2.84 10.07 -7.74
N VAL A 224 -1.72 10.76 -7.94
CA VAL A 224 -0.38 10.24 -7.64
C VAL A 224 0.41 11.24 -6.80
N GLY A 225 0.95 10.81 -5.66
CA GLY A 225 1.86 11.61 -4.85
C GLY A 225 3.27 11.66 -5.43
N ILE A 226 3.90 12.83 -5.41
CA ILE A 226 5.35 13.00 -5.54
C ILE A 226 5.86 13.20 -4.11
N SER A 227 6.66 12.25 -3.63
CA SER A 227 7.02 12.13 -2.22
C SER A 227 8.47 11.68 -2.05
N GLU A 228 8.92 11.49 -0.80
CA GLU A 228 10.18 10.79 -0.52
C GLU A 228 10.17 9.35 -1.05
N ARG A 229 8.99 8.76 -1.27
CA ARG A 229 8.80 7.37 -1.71
C ARG A 229 8.48 7.22 -3.19
N THR A 230 7.93 8.27 -3.81
CA THR A 230 7.56 8.27 -5.23
C THR A 230 8.20 9.45 -5.95
N SER A 231 9.08 9.18 -6.91
CA SER A 231 9.78 10.21 -7.68
C SER A 231 8.98 10.67 -8.90
N SER A 232 9.15 11.93 -9.30
CA SER A 232 8.56 12.47 -10.52
C SER A 232 8.93 11.66 -11.77
N THR A 233 10.18 11.18 -11.85
CA THR A 233 10.61 10.28 -12.94
C THR A 233 9.81 8.98 -13.00
N ALA A 234 9.37 8.44 -11.85
CA ALA A 234 8.52 7.26 -11.86
C ALA A 234 7.10 7.57 -12.34
N ILE A 235 6.60 8.78 -12.07
CA ILE A 235 5.35 9.26 -12.64
C ILE A 235 5.47 9.36 -14.16
N ASP A 236 6.55 9.95 -14.70
CA ASP A 236 6.78 10.04 -16.14
C ASP A 236 6.76 8.65 -16.81
N VAL A 237 7.44 7.67 -16.20
CA VAL A 237 7.42 6.29 -16.70
C VAL A 237 6.02 5.68 -16.57
N LEU A 238 5.35 5.85 -15.43
CA LEU A 238 4.01 5.31 -15.19
C LEU A 238 3.02 5.85 -16.23
N VAL A 239 2.98 7.17 -16.47
CA VAL A 239 2.02 7.76 -17.41
C VAL A 239 2.23 7.28 -18.83
N THR A 240 3.47 7.12 -19.29
CA THR A 240 3.76 6.50 -20.59
C THR A 240 3.24 5.07 -20.66
N ARG A 241 3.52 4.25 -19.62
CA ARG A 241 3.05 2.87 -19.57
C ARG A 241 1.53 2.75 -19.55
N ILE A 242 0.85 3.65 -18.85
CA ILE A 242 -0.62 3.72 -18.80
C ILE A 242 -1.18 4.06 -20.19
N ALA A 243 -0.61 5.06 -20.87
CA ALA A 243 -1.04 5.47 -22.21
C ALA A 243 -0.80 4.38 -23.27
N ASP A 244 0.27 3.59 -23.13
CA ASP A 244 0.54 2.44 -23.99
C ASP A 244 -0.39 1.25 -23.70
N ALA A 245 -0.75 1.07 -22.43
CA ALA A 245 -1.54 -0.06 -21.96
C ALA A 245 -3.02 0.06 -22.26
N TRP A 246 -3.57 1.28 -22.28
CA TRP A 246 -4.99 1.53 -22.50
C TRP A 246 -5.23 2.66 -23.50
N PRO A 247 -6.11 2.45 -24.51
CA PRO A 247 -6.37 3.44 -25.55
C PRO A 247 -7.25 4.61 -25.07
N GLU A 248 -8.04 4.43 -24.02
CA GLU A 248 -8.91 5.49 -23.51
C GLU A 248 -8.09 6.59 -22.82
N PRO A 249 -8.49 7.87 -22.95
CA PRO A 249 -7.84 8.94 -22.23
C PRO A 249 -7.84 8.71 -20.72
N VAL A 250 -6.71 9.01 -20.09
CA VAL A 250 -6.53 8.95 -18.64
C VAL A 250 -5.99 10.30 -18.17
N ARG A 251 -6.55 10.83 -17.08
CA ARG A 251 -6.01 11.99 -16.37
C ARG A 251 -5.31 11.53 -15.11
N VAL A 252 -4.13 12.08 -14.85
CA VAL A 252 -3.40 11.89 -13.60
C VAL A 252 -3.27 13.23 -12.88
N ILE A 253 -3.73 13.31 -11.64
CA ILE A 253 -3.52 14.46 -10.76
C ILE A 253 -2.28 14.16 -9.91
N ALA A 254 -1.15 14.79 -10.22
CA ALA A 254 0.07 14.67 -9.44
C ALA A 254 0.11 15.70 -8.31
N VAL A 255 0.43 15.28 -7.08
CA VAL A 255 0.44 16.13 -5.87
C VAL A 255 1.84 16.13 -5.26
N VAL A 256 2.46 17.29 -5.13
CA VAL A 256 3.82 17.42 -4.54
C VAL A 256 3.72 17.48 -3.03
N LEU A 257 4.14 16.40 -2.35
CA LEU A 257 4.11 16.27 -0.90
C LEU A 257 5.33 16.93 -0.24
N PRO A 258 5.22 17.36 1.03
CA PRO A 258 6.39 17.82 1.78
C PRO A 258 7.26 16.63 2.22
N GLU A 259 8.55 16.89 2.45
CA GLU A 259 9.47 15.91 3.04
C GLU A 259 9.26 15.86 4.56
N GLU A 260 8.28 15.07 5.02
CA GLU A 260 7.91 14.94 6.43
C GLU A 260 7.56 13.51 6.82
N ARG A 261 8.00 13.06 8.01
CA ARG A 261 7.79 11.69 8.48
C ARG A 261 6.31 11.29 8.66
N SER A 262 5.43 12.24 8.97
CA SER A 262 3.99 11.99 9.12
C SER A 262 3.23 11.95 7.78
N THR A 263 3.92 12.22 6.67
CA THR A 263 3.36 12.39 5.33
C THR A 263 4.27 11.70 4.30
N ILE A 264 4.53 10.42 4.50
CA ILE A 264 5.40 9.65 3.59
C ILE A 264 4.73 9.34 2.25
N HIS A 265 3.40 9.37 2.19
CA HIS A 265 2.58 9.06 1.02
C HIS A 265 1.33 9.93 0.92
N LEU A 266 0.71 9.98 -0.26
CA LEU A 266 -0.51 10.75 -0.54
C LEU A 266 -1.72 10.29 0.28
N ASP A 267 -1.88 8.99 0.47
CA ASP A 267 -2.99 8.42 1.25
C ASP A 267 -2.94 8.76 2.76
N MET A 268 -1.83 9.33 3.22
CA MET A 268 -1.72 9.90 4.54
C MET A 268 -2.39 11.27 4.63
N ILE A 269 -2.66 11.97 3.54
CA ILE A 269 -3.25 13.32 3.57
C ILE A 269 -4.56 13.46 2.79
N PHE A 270 -4.88 12.49 1.94
CA PHE A 270 -6.10 12.47 1.16
C PHE A 270 -6.60 11.04 0.96
N THR A 271 -7.82 10.76 1.38
CA THR A 271 -8.46 9.44 1.22
C THR A 271 -9.90 9.60 0.77
N MET A 272 -10.28 8.94 -0.32
CA MET A 272 -11.69 8.87 -0.74
C MET A 272 -12.47 7.99 0.24
N ILE A 273 -13.56 8.52 0.79
CA ILE A 273 -14.42 7.82 1.78
C ILE A 273 -15.84 7.57 1.26
N ASP A 274 -16.24 8.26 0.19
CA ASP A 274 -17.45 8.02 -0.57
C ASP A 274 -17.23 8.45 -2.04
N ARG A 275 -18.25 8.33 -2.90
CA ARG A 275 -18.21 8.77 -4.31
C ARG A 275 -17.83 10.24 -4.46
N GLU A 276 -18.34 11.06 -3.54
CA GLU A 276 -18.23 12.51 -3.56
C GLU A 276 -17.74 13.05 -2.20
N ALA A 277 -17.06 12.22 -1.39
CA ALA A 277 -16.52 12.66 -0.11
C ALA A 277 -15.09 12.14 0.10
N ALA A 278 -14.24 12.99 0.69
CA ALA A 278 -12.87 12.66 1.05
C ALA A 278 -12.56 13.07 2.49
N LEU A 279 -11.80 12.22 3.18
CA LEU A 279 -11.13 12.56 4.43
C LEU A 279 -9.78 13.20 4.09
N ILE A 280 -9.54 14.39 4.63
CA ILE A 280 -8.39 15.22 4.25
C ILE A 280 -7.60 15.71 5.46
N TYR A 281 -6.28 15.79 5.28
CA TYR A 281 -5.42 16.59 6.14
C TYR A 281 -5.49 18.05 5.67
N GLU A 282 -6.41 18.80 6.28
CA GLU A 282 -6.79 20.18 5.93
C GLU A 282 -5.59 21.09 5.59
N PRO A 283 -4.49 21.14 6.37
CA PRO A 283 -3.35 22.03 6.09
C PRO A 283 -2.74 21.88 4.69
N TYR A 284 -2.78 20.67 4.11
CA TYR A 284 -2.16 20.34 2.82
C TYR A 284 -3.13 20.26 1.65
N VAL A 285 -4.43 20.23 1.92
CA VAL A 285 -5.46 20.12 0.89
C VAL A 285 -6.19 21.45 0.67
N THR A 286 -6.69 22.07 1.75
CA THR A 286 -7.50 23.31 1.68
C THR A 286 -6.86 24.49 2.42
N GLY A 287 -5.91 24.22 3.30
CA GLY A 287 -5.28 25.21 4.16
C GLY A 287 -4.21 26.06 3.48
N ALA A 288 -3.55 26.91 4.28
CA ALA A 288 -2.49 27.80 3.80
C ALA A 288 -1.26 27.05 3.26
N GLY A 289 -1.06 25.81 3.72
CA GLY A 289 -0.02 24.91 3.24
C GLY A 289 -0.47 24.03 2.08
N ARG A 290 -1.49 24.40 1.30
CA ARG A 290 -1.93 23.59 0.16
C ARG A 290 -0.77 23.21 -0.76
N ARG A 291 -0.76 21.95 -1.19
CA ARG A 291 0.32 21.40 -2.01
C ARG A 291 0.23 21.84 -3.47
N GLU A 292 1.38 21.85 -4.14
CA GLU A 292 1.45 22.03 -5.58
C GLU A 292 0.82 20.83 -6.28
N VAL A 293 0.00 21.09 -7.31
CA VAL A 293 -0.75 20.08 -8.02
C VAL A 293 -0.62 20.29 -9.53
N LEU A 294 -0.45 19.20 -10.26
CA LEU A 294 -0.40 19.17 -11.72
C LEU A 294 -1.45 18.19 -12.24
N SER A 295 -2.20 18.58 -13.28
CA SER A 295 -2.99 17.66 -14.08
C SER A 295 -2.19 17.22 -15.30
N ILE A 296 -2.10 15.92 -15.52
CA ILE A 296 -1.44 15.30 -16.68
C ILE A 296 -2.51 14.61 -17.50
N GLU A 297 -2.78 15.11 -18.70
CA GLU A 297 -3.75 14.53 -19.63
C GLU A 297 -3.03 13.58 -20.60
N LEU A 298 -3.46 12.32 -20.63
CA LEU A 298 -2.89 11.26 -21.43
C LEU A 298 -3.86 10.87 -22.55
N SER A 299 -3.35 10.78 -23.77
CA SER A 299 -4.09 10.32 -24.94
C SER A 299 -3.18 9.46 -25.80
N ALA A 300 -3.71 8.36 -26.33
CA ALA A 300 -2.92 7.41 -27.10
C ALA A 300 -2.22 8.08 -28.29
N GLY A 301 -0.90 7.86 -28.41
CA GLY A 301 -0.08 8.40 -29.50
C GLY A 301 0.21 9.91 -29.42
N GLN A 302 -0.07 10.56 -28.30
CA GLN A 302 0.23 11.97 -28.06
C GLN A 302 1.15 12.14 -26.83
N ASP A 303 1.96 13.20 -26.84
CA ASP A 303 2.77 13.56 -25.68
C ASP A 303 1.87 13.99 -24.50
N PRO A 304 2.22 13.65 -23.25
CA PRO A 304 1.47 14.08 -22.07
C PRO A 304 1.33 15.60 -21.99
N ARG A 305 0.11 16.08 -21.75
CA ARG A 305 -0.12 17.52 -21.51
C ARG A 305 -0.15 17.80 -20.01
N ILE A 306 0.79 18.63 -19.54
CA ILE A 306 0.91 19.02 -18.13
C ILE A 306 0.28 20.39 -17.90
N ILE A 307 -0.61 20.49 -16.92
CA ILE A 307 -1.39 21.68 -16.60
C ILE A 307 -1.25 21.97 -15.09
N PRO A 308 -0.70 23.12 -14.68
CA PRO A 308 -0.67 23.50 -13.27
C PRO A 308 -2.08 23.75 -12.71
N GLU A 309 -2.34 23.25 -11.51
CA GLU A 309 -3.62 23.38 -10.82
C GLU A 309 -3.49 24.22 -9.54
N GLU A 310 -4.59 24.84 -9.10
CA GLU A 310 -4.60 25.70 -7.90
C GLU A 310 -4.63 24.90 -6.57
N GLY A 311 -4.77 23.58 -6.66
CA GLY A 311 -4.82 22.64 -5.55
C GLY A 311 -5.61 21.38 -5.90
N ILE A 312 -5.73 20.46 -4.93
CA ILE A 312 -6.39 19.16 -5.11
C ILE A 312 -7.87 19.32 -5.45
N ILE A 313 -8.61 20.13 -4.67
CA ILE A 313 -10.06 20.30 -4.85
C ILE A 313 -10.40 20.94 -6.22
N PRO A 314 -9.76 22.04 -6.66
CA PRO A 314 -9.99 22.57 -8.01
C PRO A 314 -9.66 21.60 -9.15
N ALA A 315 -8.57 20.81 -9.01
CA ALA A 315 -8.19 19.80 -10.01
C ALA A 315 -9.25 18.70 -10.14
N LEU A 316 -9.78 18.23 -9.00
CA LEU A 316 -10.86 17.25 -8.97
C LEU A 316 -12.17 17.81 -9.53
N GLY A 317 -12.50 19.06 -9.22
CA GLY A 317 -13.65 19.76 -9.81
C GLY A 317 -13.57 19.84 -11.34
N ARG A 318 -12.38 20.15 -11.90
CA ARG A 318 -12.13 20.11 -13.35
C ARG A 318 -12.21 18.70 -13.95
N ALA A 319 -12.00 17.66 -13.14
CA ALA A 319 -12.18 16.26 -13.50
C ALA A 319 -13.62 15.76 -13.28
N GLY A 320 -14.55 16.64 -12.91
CA GLY A 320 -15.96 16.30 -12.73
C GLY A 320 -16.27 15.64 -11.38
N ILE A 321 -15.39 15.75 -10.39
CA ILE A 321 -15.65 15.28 -9.03
C ILE A 321 -15.88 16.49 -8.13
N SER A 322 -17.10 16.65 -7.64
CA SER A 322 -17.42 17.59 -6.57
C SER A 322 -17.23 16.87 -5.23
N LEU A 323 -16.36 17.37 -4.37
CA LEU A 323 -16.05 16.72 -3.09
C LEU A 323 -16.58 17.51 -1.89
N GLU A 324 -17.29 16.80 -1.02
CA GLU A 324 -17.41 17.09 0.40
C GLU A 324 -16.09 16.71 1.09
N THR A 325 -15.54 17.60 1.91
CA THR A 325 -14.29 17.32 2.64
C THR A 325 -14.53 17.20 4.14
N VAL A 326 -14.08 16.11 4.73
CA VAL A 326 -14.08 15.88 6.18
C VAL A 326 -12.65 16.10 6.70
N PRO A 327 -12.42 16.97 7.71
CA PRO A 327 -11.09 17.22 8.22
C PRO A 327 -10.64 16.11 9.19
N CYS A 328 -9.50 15.47 8.91
CA CYS A 328 -8.79 14.63 9.87
C CYS A 328 -8.38 15.46 11.08
N GLY A 329 -8.66 14.96 12.29
CA GLY A 329 -8.28 15.55 13.57
C GLY A 329 -9.02 16.85 13.95
N GLY A 330 -10.09 17.19 13.24
CA GLY A 330 -10.96 18.31 13.59
C GLY A 330 -10.32 19.69 13.42
N ALA A 331 -10.73 20.65 14.25
CA ALA A 331 -10.37 22.06 14.12
C ALA A 331 -9.16 22.49 14.97
N ASP A 332 -8.72 21.68 15.95
CA ASP A 332 -7.58 22.01 16.80
C ASP A 332 -6.27 21.56 16.14
N ASP A 333 -5.33 22.49 15.96
CA ASP A 333 -4.08 22.25 15.25
C ASP A 333 -3.21 21.16 15.90
N VAL A 334 -3.18 21.08 17.23
CA VAL A 334 -2.36 20.12 17.97
C VAL A 334 -2.98 18.73 17.87
N VAL A 335 -4.30 18.63 18.09
CA VAL A 335 -5.04 17.37 17.93
C VAL A 335 -4.89 16.85 16.51
N ARG A 336 -5.03 17.73 15.51
CA ARG A 336 -4.88 17.38 14.10
C ARG A 336 -3.52 16.79 13.76
N GLN A 337 -2.43 17.37 14.24
CA GLN A 337 -1.10 16.81 14.05
C GLN A 337 -0.94 15.43 14.73
N ARG A 338 -1.54 15.25 15.91
CA ARG A 338 -1.48 13.97 16.65
C ARG A 338 -2.25 12.87 15.95
N GLU A 339 -3.47 13.13 15.50
CA GLU A 339 -4.28 12.13 14.81
C GLU A 339 -3.73 11.84 13.41
N GLN A 340 -3.16 12.83 12.72
CA GLN A 340 -2.40 12.61 11.49
C GLN A 340 -1.22 11.64 11.73
N TRP A 341 -0.47 11.83 12.81
CA TRP A 341 0.62 10.93 13.19
C TRP A 341 0.14 9.51 13.48
N LEU A 342 -1.05 9.36 14.05
CA LEU A 342 -1.70 8.07 14.35
C LEU A 342 -2.57 7.55 13.19
N SER A 343 -2.23 7.95 11.96
CA SER A 343 -2.87 7.48 10.73
C SER A 343 -4.37 7.75 10.64
N GLY A 344 -4.86 8.83 11.27
CA GLY A 344 -6.28 9.21 11.28
C GLY A 344 -6.87 9.44 9.89
N ASN A 345 -6.06 9.89 8.94
CA ASN A 345 -6.48 10.08 7.55
C ASN A 345 -6.42 8.78 6.71
N ASN A 346 -5.76 7.72 7.19
CA ASN A 346 -5.53 6.47 6.46
C ASN A 346 -6.65 5.44 6.72
N VAL A 347 -7.88 5.82 6.39
CA VAL A 347 -9.06 4.94 6.51
C VAL A 347 -9.24 4.07 5.28
N PHE A 348 -9.88 2.91 5.42
CA PHE A 348 -10.12 2.00 4.30
C PHE A 348 -11.60 1.95 3.93
N ALA A 349 -11.93 2.33 2.69
CA ALA A 349 -13.28 2.17 2.15
C ALA A 349 -13.52 0.74 1.67
N PHE A 350 -14.54 0.07 2.20
CA PHE A 350 -14.97 -1.26 1.74
C PHE A 350 -16.24 -1.20 0.88
N ALA A 351 -16.93 -0.06 0.85
CA ALA A 351 -17.99 0.28 -0.09
C ALA A 351 -18.23 1.82 -0.06
N PRO A 352 -19.01 2.39 -0.99
CA PRO A 352 -19.29 3.83 -0.98
C PRO A 352 -19.95 4.25 0.35
N GLY A 353 -19.37 5.25 1.01
CA GLY A 353 -19.80 5.75 2.32
C GLY A 353 -19.47 4.83 3.48
N LYS A 354 -18.74 3.73 3.27
CA LYS A 354 -18.52 2.68 4.27
C LYS A 354 -17.04 2.45 4.45
N ILE A 355 -16.53 2.93 5.58
CA ILE A 355 -15.10 3.00 5.89
C ILE A 355 -14.79 2.32 7.23
N ILE A 356 -13.56 1.87 7.38
CA ILE A 356 -12.98 1.39 8.64
C ILE A 356 -11.73 2.20 8.98
N GLY A 357 -11.58 2.56 10.25
CA GLY A 357 -10.45 3.32 10.77
C GLY A 357 -10.25 3.09 12.27
N TYR A 358 -9.24 3.72 12.84
CA TYR A 358 -8.94 3.54 14.27
C TYR A 358 -9.83 4.39 15.18
N ASP A 359 -10.25 3.80 16.29
CA ASP A 359 -11.07 4.45 17.32
C ASP A 359 -10.31 5.51 18.14
N CYS A 360 -8.98 5.42 18.21
CA CYS A 360 -8.13 6.33 18.97
C CYS A 360 -8.05 7.76 18.39
N ASN A 361 -8.57 7.98 17.18
CA ASN A 361 -8.59 9.28 16.51
C ASN A 361 -9.93 10.00 16.76
N GLU A 362 -10.18 10.34 18.03
CA GLU A 362 -11.47 10.83 18.53
C GLU A 362 -12.01 12.06 17.77
N ALA A 363 -11.15 13.03 17.42
CA ALA A 363 -11.56 14.22 16.70
C ALA A 363 -11.90 13.92 15.23
N THR A 364 -11.18 12.99 14.60
CA THR A 364 -11.52 12.46 13.26
C THR A 364 -12.86 11.73 13.30
N VAL A 365 -13.08 10.89 14.31
CA VAL A 365 -14.36 10.19 14.51
C VAL A 365 -15.49 11.19 14.71
N GLY A 366 -15.30 12.24 15.52
CA GLY A 366 -16.27 13.31 15.70
C GLY A 366 -16.57 14.11 14.43
N ALA A 367 -15.55 14.34 13.58
CA ALA A 367 -15.73 14.99 12.28
C ALA A 367 -16.54 14.11 11.31
N LEU A 368 -16.31 12.80 11.32
CA LEU A 368 -17.07 11.82 10.53
C LEU A 368 -18.53 11.71 11.00
N ASP A 369 -18.76 11.67 12.32
CA ASP A 369 -20.11 11.69 12.90
C ASP A 369 -20.87 12.97 12.49
N SER A 370 -20.19 14.12 12.54
CA SER A 370 -20.74 15.41 12.08
C SER A 370 -21.03 15.42 10.57
N ALA A 371 -20.29 14.64 9.78
CA ALA A 371 -20.52 14.42 8.35
C ALA A 371 -21.57 13.31 8.07
N GLY A 372 -22.26 12.82 9.09
CA GLY A 372 -23.38 11.88 8.97
C GLY A 372 -22.98 10.40 8.92
N PHE A 373 -21.74 10.05 9.24
CA PHE A 373 -21.33 8.64 9.36
C PHE A 373 -21.84 8.06 10.67
N ALA A 374 -22.57 6.94 10.60
CA ALA A 374 -22.86 6.17 11.80
C ALA A 374 -21.57 5.55 12.35
N ILE A 375 -21.25 5.79 13.62
CA ILE A 375 -20.07 5.22 14.28
C ILE A 375 -20.44 3.91 14.95
N ARG A 376 -19.82 2.80 14.53
CA ARG A 376 -20.08 1.46 15.08
C ARG A 376 -18.79 0.71 15.41
N PRO A 377 -18.70 0.02 16.55
CA PRO A 377 -17.53 -0.80 16.88
C PRO A 377 -17.41 -1.99 15.93
N ILE A 378 -16.17 -2.38 15.62
CA ILE A 378 -15.87 -3.51 14.73
C ILE A 378 -16.43 -4.85 15.24
N GLU A 379 -16.50 -5.03 16.56
CA GLU A 379 -16.98 -6.25 17.23
C GLU A 379 -18.39 -6.63 16.78
N GLY A 380 -19.29 -5.65 16.64
CA GLY A 380 -20.67 -5.91 16.21
C GLY A 380 -20.76 -6.55 14.82
N PHE A 381 -19.78 -6.27 13.93
CA PHE A 381 -19.73 -6.88 12.60
C PHE A 381 -19.05 -8.24 12.60
N ILE A 382 -18.03 -8.45 13.44
CA ILE A 382 -17.34 -9.73 13.59
C ILE A 382 -18.25 -10.77 14.24
N GLU A 383 -19.04 -10.36 15.24
CA GLU A 383 -19.98 -11.22 15.97
C GLU A 383 -21.29 -11.46 15.19
N GLY A 384 -21.59 -10.63 14.19
CA GLY A 384 -22.77 -10.74 13.33
C GLY A 384 -24.02 -10.03 13.88
N ASP A 385 -23.88 -9.25 14.95
CA ASP A 385 -24.96 -8.44 15.55
C ASP A 385 -25.33 -7.21 14.70
N ASP A 386 -24.37 -6.70 13.93
CA ASP A 386 -24.54 -5.58 13.04
C ASP A 386 -24.21 -5.90 11.57
N ARG A 387 -24.77 -5.10 10.66
CA ARG A 387 -24.59 -5.28 9.22
C ARG A 387 -24.39 -3.96 8.52
N ALA A 388 -23.38 -3.91 7.66
CA ALA A 388 -23.00 -2.68 6.96
C ALA A 388 -24.08 -2.15 6.00
N ASP A 389 -25.07 -2.96 5.59
CA ASP A 389 -26.16 -2.53 4.73
C ASP A 389 -27.29 -1.78 5.46
N ARG A 390 -27.28 -1.75 6.79
CA ARG A 390 -28.19 -0.92 7.61
C ARG A 390 -27.87 0.57 7.54
N TYR A 391 -26.68 0.92 7.07
CA TYR A 391 -26.15 2.27 7.08
C TYR A 391 -25.85 2.73 5.66
N GLU A 392 -26.18 3.98 5.36
CA GLU A 392 -25.75 4.65 4.13
C GLU A 392 -24.29 5.09 4.27
N ARG A 393 -24.01 5.92 5.29
CA ARG A 393 -22.66 6.28 5.73
C ARG A 393 -22.31 5.57 7.05
N LEU A 394 -21.18 4.88 7.08
CA LEU A 394 -20.73 4.05 8.21
C LEU A 394 -19.23 4.19 8.41
N PHE A 395 -18.83 4.51 9.63
CA PHE A 395 -17.47 4.35 10.12
C PHE A 395 -17.43 3.20 11.09
N VAL A 396 -16.69 2.14 10.72
CA VAL A 396 -16.37 1.02 11.60
C VAL A 396 -15.14 1.41 12.41
N ALA A 397 -15.34 1.59 13.71
CA ALA A 397 -14.31 1.95 14.67
C ALA A 397 -13.59 0.68 15.13
N MET A 398 -12.29 0.60 14.82
CA MET A 398 -11.44 -0.53 15.16
C MET A 398 -10.42 -0.13 16.24
N PRO A 399 -10.27 -0.90 17.33
CA PRO A 399 -9.13 -0.76 18.22
C PRO A 399 -7.82 -1.02 17.46
N GLY A 400 -6.94 -0.02 17.39
CA GLY A 400 -5.74 -0.13 16.56
C GLY A 400 -4.60 0.80 16.94
N ILE A 401 -4.53 1.25 18.20
CA ILE A 401 -3.48 2.17 18.67
C ILE A 401 -2.07 1.58 18.49
N ASN A 402 -1.92 0.25 18.56
CA ASN A 402 -0.62 -0.39 18.38
C ASN A 402 -0.28 -0.46 16.89
N LEU A 403 -1.21 -0.87 16.03
CA LEU A 403 -1.01 -0.79 14.58
C LEU A 403 -0.73 0.66 14.11
N ALA A 404 -1.41 1.66 14.67
CA ALA A 404 -1.16 3.08 14.41
C ALA A 404 0.27 3.50 14.80
N ARG A 405 0.80 3.02 15.93
CA ARG A 405 2.21 3.24 16.32
C ARG A 405 3.19 2.59 15.35
N GLY A 406 2.77 1.54 14.63
CA GLY A 406 3.51 0.98 13.50
C GLY A 406 3.60 1.90 12.28
N GLY A 407 2.81 2.98 12.23
CA GLY A 407 2.87 4.03 11.22
C GLY A 407 1.87 3.91 10.06
N GLY A 408 0.87 3.02 10.16
CA GLY A 408 -0.12 2.82 9.09
C GLY A 408 -1.53 2.54 9.59
N GLY A 409 -2.51 2.89 8.76
CA GLY A 409 -3.94 2.62 8.99
C GLY A 409 -4.44 1.37 8.26
N PRO A 410 -5.74 1.06 8.35
CA PRO A 410 -6.36 -0.04 7.60
C PRO A 410 -6.12 0.01 6.09
N ARG A 411 -5.95 1.20 5.48
CA ARG A 411 -5.66 1.31 4.05
C ARG A 411 -4.25 0.83 3.70
N CYS A 412 -3.26 1.15 4.54
CA CYS A 412 -1.88 0.64 4.38
C CYS A 412 -1.82 -0.89 4.46
N MET A 413 -2.64 -1.50 5.32
CA MET A 413 -2.62 -2.96 5.55
C MET A 413 -3.40 -3.78 4.51
N THR A 414 -3.99 -3.13 3.51
CA THR A 414 -4.85 -3.80 2.53
C THR A 414 -4.41 -3.53 1.10
N LEU A 415 -4.46 -4.56 0.27
CA LEU A 415 -4.31 -4.46 -1.18
C LEU A 415 -5.60 -4.94 -1.86
N PRO A 416 -6.55 -4.04 -2.16
CA PRO A 416 -7.71 -4.38 -2.96
C PRO A 416 -7.27 -4.90 -4.32
N ILE A 417 -7.74 -6.09 -4.67
CA ILE A 417 -7.50 -6.68 -5.99
C ILE A 417 -8.77 -6.72 -6.83
N ARG A 418 -9.95 -6.59 -6.20
CA ARG A 418 -11.21 -6.51 -6.92
C ARG A 418 -12.24 -5.65 -6.19
N ARG A 419 -12.80 -4.68 -6.92
CA ARG A 419 -13.94 -3.86 -6.48
C ARG A 419 -15.00 -3.83 -7.57
N ALA A 420 -16.26 -3.83 -7.16
CA ALA A 420 -17.37 -3.60 -8.06
C ALA A 420 -17.26 -2.20 -8.70
N PRO A 421 -17.56 -2.05 -10.00
CA PRO A 421 -17.64 -0.74 -10.64
C PRO A 421 -18.66 0.15 -9.93
N LEU A 422 -18.36 1.45 -9.84
CA LEU A 422 -19.34 2.42 -9.39
C LEU A 422 -20.44 2.54 -10.46
N SER A 423 -21.69 2.32 -10.06
CA SER A 423 -22.84 2.65 -10.91
C SER A 423 -22.81 4.14 -11.25
N SER A 424 -23.00 4.48 -12.52
CA SER A 424 -23.12 5.85 -13.02
C SER A 424 -24.22 6.64 -12.34
#